data_AF-A0A2D6SMA0-F1
#
_entry.id   AF-A0A2D6SMA0-F1
#
_cell.length_a   1.000
_cell.length_b   1.000
_cell.length_c   1.000
_cell.angle_alpha   90.00
_cell.angle_beta   90.00
_cell.angle_gamma   90.00
#
_symmetry.space_group_name_H-M   'P 1'
#
loop_
_entity.id
_entity.type
_entity.pdbx_description
1 polymer ?
#
loop_
_entity_poly.entity_id
_entity_poly.type
_entity_poly.pdbx_seq_one_letter_code
_entity_poly.pdbx_strand_id
1 'polypeptide(L)'
;MLKVKLNHLLIAASVLVATLSPLQLLADTVLPQYSDDVHLGVTSCAGSTCHGATSPWKGSTVLQNEYITWDRYDPHSKAYSVLLNDVSKQMAKNLGIGKAHEAKMCLDCHADNVAEKNRGRVFQISDGVGCEACHGGGERWLGLHVSGVASHQDNLDAGLYPTEDPVKRAELCLSCHFGDDKKIVTHRIMGAGHPRLDFELDTFTATQPAHYEIDKDYYERKIVSNGMQTWAIGQALALEKRFEALLKMRETGGIFPELVLFDCQACHHSLMTQKWQPRPGTGLGPGVVRFDDSNLLMLQIILESIDATRGKALQRKTIELHKASTTNSKEFYKVSQSLRDEAKELVPIFSNYKFGKKDVENLLRKLIKRTKEAEFFDYVG
;
A
#
# COMPACT_ATOMS: atom_id res chain seq x y z
N MET A 1 -62.57 -56.27 12.47
CA MET A 1 -62.95 -55.06 13.22
C MET A 1 -61.67 -54.43 13.79
N LEU A 2 -61.52 -53.12 13.56
CA LEU A 2 -60.51 -52.17 14.07
C LEU A 2 -59.01 -52.52 13.98
N LYS A 3 -58.35 -52.01 12.93
CA LYS A 3 -56.91 -51.65 12.96
C LYS A 3 -56.80 -50.21 13.48
N VAL A 4 -56.19 -50.03 14.64
CA VAL A 4 -55.79 -48.72 15.18
C VAL A 4 -54.45 -48.33 14.51
N LYS A 5 -54.43 -47.22 13.77
CA LYS A 5 -53.21 -46.60 13.26
C LYS A 5 -52.62 -45.70 14.34
N LEU A 6 -51.42 -46.02 14.81
CA LEU A 6 -50.60 -45.13 15.64
C LEU A 6 -49.75 -44.27 14.69
N ASN A 7 -50.00 -42.96 14.67
CA ASN A 7 -49.14 -41.98 14.03
C ASN A 7 -47.91 -41.73 14.92
N HIS A 8 -46.72 -41.99 14.41
CA HIS A 8 -45.49 -41.39 14.94
C HIS A 8 -44.94 -40.41 13.92
N LEU A 9 -45.14 -39.12 14.21
CA LEU A 9 -44.39 -38.01 13.63
C LEU A 9 -42.93 -38.16 14.06
N LEU A 10 -42.04 -38.44 13.11
CA LEU A 10 -40.60 -38.24 13.27
C LEU A 10 -40.32 -36.76 12.96
N ILE A 11 -40.19 -35.96 14.02
CA ILE A 11 -39.66 -34.59 13.93
C ILE A 11 -38.14 -34.73 13.77
N ALA A 12 -37.65 -34.55 12.55
CA ALA A 12 -36.22 -34.41 12.30
C ALA A 12 -35.77 -33.02 12.81
N ALA A 13 -35.20 -32.99 14.00
CA ALA A 13 -34.52 -31.81 14.52
C ALA A 13 -33.16 -31.67 13.81
N SER A 14 -33.12 -30.88 12.75
CA SER A 14 -31.87 -30.46 12.10
C SER A 14 -31.13 -29.48 13.01
N VAL A 15 -30.16 -30.00 13.77
CA VAL A 15 -29.21 -29.16 14.51
C VAL A 15 -28.29 -28.49 13.49
N LEU A 16 -28.58 -27.23 13.19
CA LEU A 16 -27.71 -26.37 12.39
C LEU A 16 -26.50 -26.00 13.27
N VAL A 17 -25.42 -26.76 13.16
CA VAL A 17 -24.14 -26.39 13.74
C VAL A 17 -23.59 -25.22 12.92
N ALA A 18 -23.84 -24.00 13.40
CA ALA A 18 -23.17 -22.82 12.89
C ALA A 18 -21.68 -22.94 13.27
N THR A 19 -20.85 -23.33 12.31
CA THR A 19 -19.39 -23.23 12.42
C THR A 19 -19.03 -21.75 12.42
N LEU A 20 -19.07 -21.13 13.59
CA LEU A 20 -18.38 -19.87 13.86
C LEU A 20 -16.88 -20.15 13.66
N SER A 21 -16.38 -19.86 12.46
CA SER A 21 -14.94 -19.73 12.27
C SER A 21 -14.48 -18.60 13.17
N PRO A 22 -13.48 -18.80 14.05
CA PRO A 22 -12.89 -17.70 14.77
C PRO A 22 -12.22 -16.81 13.73
N LEU A 23 -12.86 -15.69 13.41
CA LEU A 23 -12.17 -14.55 12.83
C LEU A 23 -11.18 -14.14 13.94
N GLN A 24 -9.94 -14.62 13.86
CA GLN A 24 -8.86 -14.02 14.62
C GLN A 24 -8.81 -12.57 14.18
N LEU A 25 -9.31 -11.67 15.04
CA LEU A 25 -8.98 -10.26 14.98
C LEU A 25 -7.45 -10.20 15.09
N LEU A 26 -6.77 -10.16 13.95
CA LEU A 26 -5.42 -9.60 13.91
C LEU A 26 -5.59 -8.18 14.42
N ALA A 27 -5.06 -7.89 15.62
CA ALA A 27 -4.96 -6.52 16.08
C ALA A 27 -4.24 -5.73 14.97
N ASP A 28 -4.82 -4.61 14.54
CA ASP A 28 -4.23 -3.79 13.50
C ASP A 28 -2.80 -3.41 13.93
N THR A 29 -1.80 -3.91 13.20
CA THR A 29 -0.40 -3.58 13.43
C THR A 29 -0.21 -2.09 13.22
N VAL A 30 0.22 -1.38 14.25
CA VAL A 30 0.48 0.06 14.17
C VAL A 30 1.70 0.29 13.28
N LEU A 31 1.61 1.24 12.35
CA LEU A 31 2.74 1.61 11.51
C LEU A 31 3.93 2.08 12.37
N PRO A 32 5.18 1.73 12.01
CA PRO A 32 6.38 2.06 12.79
C PRO A 32 6.43 3.50 13.30
N GLN A 33 6.23 4.47 12.41
CA GLN A 33 6.27 5.90 12.72
C GLN A 33 5.21 6.40 13.73
N TYR A 34 4.16 5.61 13.96
CA TYR A 34 3.07 5.91 14.90
C TYR A 34 3.12 5.01 16.15
N SER A 35 4.07 4.08 16.23
CA SER A 35 4.31 3.30 17.44
C SER A 35 4.89 4.19 18.55
N ASP A 36 4.66 3.78 19.79
CA ASP A 36 5.29 4.39 20.96
C ASP A 36 6.70 3.85 21.25
N ASP A 37 7.13 2.79 20.55
CA ASP A 37 8.45 2.18 20.71
C ASP A 37 9.58 3.18 20.36
N VAL A 38 10.67 3.13 21.12
CA VAL A 38 11.87 3.95 20.83
C VAL A 38 12.61 3.40 19.61
N HIS A 39 12.91 4.29 18.67
CA HIS A 39 13.78 4.05 17.51
C HIS A 39 15.22 4.37 17.89
N LEU A 40 16.08 3.35 17.92
CA LEU A 40 17.42 3.41 18.48
C LEU A 40 18.41 4.14 17.56
N GLY A 41 18.22 4.05 16.25
CA GLY A 41 19.10 4.56 15.20
C GLY A 41 19.80 3.44 14.43
N VAL A 42 20.08 3.69 13.14
CA VAL A 42 20.66 2.69 12.21
C VAL A 42 22.01 2.13 12.66
N THR A 43 22.76 2.89 13.45
CA THR A 43 24.06 2.46 13.99
C THR A 43 23.94 1.26 14.94
N SER A 44 22.75 1.03 15.53
CA SER A 44 22.45 -0.16 16.32
C SER A 44 22.43 -1.45 15.49
N CYS A 45 22.19 -1.34 14.17
CA CYS A 45 22.20 -2.45 13.21
C CYS A 45 23.54 -2.60 12.47
N ALA A 46 24.33 -1.52 12.38
CA ALA A 46 25.46 -1.36 11.47
C ALA A 46 26.76 -2.11 11.85
N GLY A 47 26.77 -2.85 12.96
CA GLY A 47 27.95 -3.61 13.38
C GLY A 47 28.36 -4.67 12.35
N SER A 48 29.66 -4.90 12.16
CA SER A 48 30.17 -5.88 11.19
C SER A 48 29.77 -7.32 11.51
N THR A 49 29.42 -7.62 12.77
CA THR A 49 28.88 -8.90 13.23
C THR A 49 27.34 -8.93 13.27
N CYS A 50 26.70 -7.83 12.85
CA CYS A 50 25.26 -7.66 12.79
C CYS A 50 24.86 -7.55 11.31
N HIS A 51 24.43 -6.38 10.84
CA HIS A 51 24.01 -6.16 9.46
C HIS A 51 24.99 -5.32 8.63
N GLY A 52 26.17 -5.00 9.17
CA GLY A 52 27.20 -4.17 8.56
C GLY A 52 28.37 -4.91 7.91
N ALA A 53 28.24 -6.20 7.62
CA ALA A 53 29.29 -6.95 6.94
C ALA A 53 29.51 -6.43 5.50
N THR A 54 30.74 -6.49 5.00
CA THR A 54 31.07 -6.05 3.64
C THR A 54 30.63 -7.05 2.55
N SER A 55 30.33 -8.28 2.94
CA SER A 55 29.88 -9.37 2.05
C SER A 55 28.97 -10.32 2.81
N PRO A 56 28.03 -11.01 2.13
CA PRO A 56 27.13 -11.93 2.80
C PRO A 56 27.81 -13.04 3.61
N TRP A 57 27.24 -13.38 4.77
CA TRP A 57 27.79 -14.42 5.65
C TRP A 57 27.27 -15.81 5.29
N LYS A 58 28.17 -16.75 5.04
CA LYS A 58 27.79 -18.14 4.77
C LYS A 58 27.27 -18.82 6.05
N GLY A 59 26.10 -19.43 5.97
CA GLY A 59 25.48 -20.16 7.08
C GLY A 59 24.70 -19.29 8.07
N SER A 60 24.52 -18.00 7.75
CA SER A 60 23.58 -17.14 8.47
C SER A 60 22.17 -17.28 7.90
N THR A 61 21.16 -16.93 8.70
CA THR A 61 19.73 -16.91 8.32
C THR A 61 19.30 -15.64 7.59
N VAL A 62 20.20 -14.67 7.46
CA VAL A 62 20.05 -13.44 6.67
C VAL A 62 21.38 -13.14 5.96
N LEU A 63 21.51 -12.00 5.28
CA LEU A 63 22.70 -11.68 4.50
C LEU A 63 23.81 -11.05 5.35
N GLN A 64 23.50 -10.40 6.48
CA GLN A 64 24.46 -9.73 7.38
C GLN A 64 25.09 -8.47 6.78
N ASN A 65 24.69 -8.06 5.58
CA ASN A 65 25.18 -6.87 4.89
C ASN A 65 24.08 -5.87 4.54
N GLU A 66 22.89 -6.01 5.15
CA GLU A 66 21.71 -5.19 4.86
C GLU A 66 21.97 -3.70 5.09
N TYR A 67 22.73 -3.33 6.13
CA TYR A 67 23.12 -1.94 6.38
C TYR A 67 23.96 -1.37 5.24
N ILE A 68 24.87 -2.15 4.68
CA ILE A 68 25.71 -1.72 3.56
C ILE A 68 24.86 -1.57 2.29
N THR A 69 23.90 -2.47 2.08
CA THR A 69 22.95 -2.36 0.97
C THR A 69 22.13 -1.08 1.08
N TRP A 70 21.58 -0.81 2.27
CA TRP A 70 20.81 0.40 2.56
C TRP A 70 21.63 1.69 2.35
N ASP A 71 22.81 1.79 2.96
CA ASP A 71 23.63 3.01 2.90
C ASP A 71 24.11 3.35 1.48
N ARG A 72 24.41 2.32 0.67
CA ARG A 72 25.07 2.50 -0.63
C ARG A 72 24.13 2.50 -1.83
N TYR A 73 23.05 1.71 -1.77
CA TYR A 73 22.24 1.44 -2.95
C TYR A 73 20.78 1.81 -2.76
N ASP A 74 20.30 1.94 -1.52
CA ASP A 74 18.91 2.26 -1.24
C ASP A 74 18.69 3.80 -1.23
N PRO A 75 17.82 4.35 -2.11
CA PRO A 75 17.43 5.76 -2.07
C PRO A 75 16.88 6.25 -0.72
N HIS A 76 16.33 5.36 0.10
CA HIS A 76 15.81 5.67 1.43
C HIS A 76 16.88 6.29 2.34
N SER A 77 18.13 5.82 2.27
CA SER A 77 19.26 6.39 3.04
C SER A 77 19.62 7.82 2.63
N LYS A 78 19.19 8.27 1.43
CA LYS A 78 19.44 9.62 0.90
C LYS A 78 18.22 10.52 1.00
N ALA A 79 17.08 10.02 1.49
CA ALA A 79 15.81 10.74 1.49
C ALA A 79 15.88 12.09 2.23
N TYR A 80 16.55 12.16 3.38
CA TYR A 80 16.74 13.41 4.13
C TYR A 80 17.59 14.42 3.35
N SER A 81 18.64 13.96 2.68
CA SER A 81 19.55 14.83 1.92
C SER A 81 18.85 15.56 0.77
N VAL A 82 17.80 14.98 0.19
CA VAL A 82 16.95 15.64 -0.83
C VAL A 82 16.33 16.92 -0.28
N LEU A 83 16.02 16.99 1.02
CA LEU A 83 15.44 18.18 1.66
C LEU A 83 16.43 19.34 1.80
N LEU A 84 17.72 19.11 1.55
CA LEU A 84 18.78 20.12 1.63
C LEU A 84 19.10 20.77 0.28
N ASN A 85 18.57 20.23 -0.83
CA ASN A 85 18.84 20.77 -2.17
C ASN A 85 18.02 22.04 -2.47
N ASP A 86 18.36 22.73 -3.57
CA ASP A 86 17.73 24.01 -3.92
C ASP A 86 16.27 23.86 -4.36
N VAL A 87 15.90 22.72 -4.95
CA VAL A 87 14.50 22.41 -5.29
C VAL A 87 13.65 22.36 -4.01
N SER A 88 14.11 21.65 -2.99
CA SER A 88 13.43 21.53 -1.69
C SER A 88 13.36 22.85 -0.94
N LYS A 89 14.41 23.67 -0.97
CA LYS A 89 14.38 25.03 -0.41
C LYS A 89 13.33 25.90 -1.13
N GLN A 90 13.25 25.82 -2.46
CA GLN A 90 12.28 26.57 -3.24
C GLN A 90 10.85 26.09 -2.95
N MET A 91 10.62 24.78 -2.86
CA MET A 91 9.32 24.21 -2.46
C MET A 91 8.90 24.73 -1.08
N ALA A 92 9.80 24.68 -0.10
CA ALA A 92 9.50 25.15 1.25
C ALA A 92 9.22 26.66 1.31
N LYS A 93 9.92 27.46 0.50
CA LYS A 93 9.64 28.88 0.31
C LYS A 93 8.27 29.11 -0.31
N ASN A 94 7.91 28.37 -1.37
CA ASN A 94 6.60 28.45 -2.02
C ASN A 94 5.45 28.08 -1.08
N LEU A 95 5.69 27.10 -0.20
CA LEU A 95 4.71 26.64 0.79
C LEU A 95 4.62 27.53 2.03
N GLY A 96 5.67 28.30 2.34
CA GLY A 96 5.77 29.14 3.53
C GLY A 96 6.04 28.35 4.82
N ILE A 97 6.78 27.24 4.73
CA ILE A 97 6.92 26.25 5.82
C ILE A 97 8.30 26.28 6.51
N GLY A 98 9.13 27.29 6.25
CA GLY A 98 10.49 27.37 6.77
C GLY A 98 11.46 26.49 5.98
N LYS A 99 12.35 25.76 6.66
CA LYS A 99 13.32 24.87 6.02
C LYS A 99 12.70 23.49 5.78
N ALA A 100 12.84 22.94 4.57
CA ALA A 100 12.27 21.63 4.22
C ALA A 100 12.74 20.51 5.17
N HIS A 101 14.02 20.47 5.53
CA HIS A 101 14.62 19.45 6.41
C HIS A 101 14.27 19.60 7.91
N GLU A 102 13.50 20.62 8.28
CA GLU A 102 12.95 20.82 9.63
C GLU A 102 11.41 20.71 9.62
N ALA A 103 10.78 20.86 8.45
CA ALA A 103 9.33 20.85 8.32
C ALA A 103 8.77 19.43 8.45
N LYS A 104 7.91 19.22 9.46
CA LYS A 104 7.26 17.93 9.74
C LYS A 104 6.67 17.29 8.48
N MET A 105 5.97 18.07 7.65
CA MET A 105 5.32 17.56 6.43
C MET A 105 6.29 16.96 5.40
N CYS A 106 7.55 17.39 5.39
CA CYS A 106 8.58 16.83 4.52
C CYS A 106 9.25 15.62 5.21
N LEU A 107 9.56 15.76 6.49
CA LEU A 107 10.22 14.73 7.29
C LEU A 107 9.36 13.47 7.43
N ASP A 108 8.03 13.59 7.47
CA ASP A 108 7.10 12.46 7.59
C ASP A 108 7.25 11.39 6.48
N CYS A 109 7.86 11.72 5.34
CA CYS A 109 8.18 10.76 4.28
C CYS A 109 9.69 10.65 3.98
N HIS A 110 10.49 11.67 4.31
CA HIS A 110 11.91 11.72 3.97
C HIS A 110 12.85 11.36 5.13
N ALA A 111 12.31 11.01 6.30
CA ALA A 111 13.07 10.57 7.46
C ALA A 111 12.26 9.59 8.30
N ASP A 112 12.94 8.90 9.21
CA ASP A 112 12.32 8.19 10.33
C ASP A 112 11.76 9.20 11.36
N ASN A 113 10.66 9.88 11.02
CA ASN A 113 10.18 11.05 11.77
C ASN A 113 9.31 10.71 12.99
N VAL A 114 9.81 9.89 13.90
CA VAL A 114 9.17 9.65 15.20
C VAL A 114 9.30 10.86 16.14
N ALA A 115 8.44 10.92 17.16
CA ALA A 115 8.49 11.97 18.19
C ALA A 115 9.86 12.00 18.88
N GLU A 116 10.32 13.19 19.31
CA GLU A 116 11.66 13.33 19.93
C GLU A 116 11.86 12.44 21.16
N LYS A 117 10.81 12.24 21.97
CA LYS A 117 10.81 11.32 23.11
C LYS A 117 11.04 9.84 22.74
N ASN A 118 10.76 9.46 21.50
CA ASN A 118 10.90 8.11 20.97
C ASN A 118 12.18 7.95 20.15
N ARG A 119 13.12 8.90 20.22
CA ARG A 119 14.43 8.83 19.54
C ARG A 119 15.49 8.37 20.53
N GLY A 120 16.14 7.26 20.23
CA GLY A 120 17.22 6.68 21.01
C GLY A 120 18.48 7.54 21.00
N ARG A 121 19.41 7.23 21.89
CA ARG A 121 20.64 8.03 22.12
C ARG A 121 21.49 8.23 20.86
N VAL A 122 21.51 7.26 19.95
CA VAL A 122 22.33 7.27 18.73
C VAL A 122 21.52 7.52 17.46
N PHE A 123 20.22 7.80 17.61
CA PHE A 123 19.32 8.11 16.51
C PHE A 123 19.74 9.42 15.81
N GLN A 124 19.75 9.42 14.47
CA GLN A 124 19.97 10.62 13.66
C GLN A 124 18.85 10.74 12.62
N ILE A 125 18.09 11.83 12.68
CA ILE A 125 17.05 12.09 11.66
C ILE A 125 17.64 12.25 10.26
N SER A 126 18.91 12.65 10.17
CA SER A 126 19.65 12.82 8.91
C SER A 126 19.98 11.52 8.21
N ASP A 127 19.83 10.37 8.87
CA ASP A 127 19.99 9.05 8.25
C ASP A 127 18.90 8.78 7.19
N GLY A 128 17.84 9.61 7.14
CA GLY A 128 16.74 9.44 6.20
C GLY A 128 15.78 8.35 6.67
N VAL A 129 15.24 7.58 5.73
CA VAL A 129 14.35 6.45 6.04
C VAL A 129 15.25 5.26 6.40
N GLY A 130 15.48 5.08 7.70
CA GLY A 130 16.35 4.04 8.26
C GLY A 130 15.66 2.69 8.46
N CYS A 131 16.38 1.74 9.05
CA CYS A 131 15.91 0.38 9.27
C CYS A 131 14.58 0.34 10.05
N GLU A 132 14.49 1.11 11.13
CA GLU A 132 13.35 1.11 12.07
C GLU A 132 12.12 1.85 11.51
N ALA A 133 12.28 2.69 10.49
CA ALA A 133 11.15 3.26 9.75
C ALA A 133 10.32 2.17 9.05
N CYS A 134 10.96 1.06 8.68
CA CYS A 134 10.29 -0.11 8.08
C CYS A 134 10.06 -1.24 9.08
N HIS A 135 11.03 -1.51 9.95
CA HIS A 135 11.01 -2.66 10.87
C HIS A 135 10.40 -2.36 12.24
N GLY A 136 10.03 -1.11 12.55
CA GLY A 136 9.57 -0.71 13.87
C GLY A 136 10.73 -0.39 14.82
N GLY A 137 10.47 0.47 15.82
CA GLY A 137 11.45 0.84 16.85
C GLY A 137 12.03 -0.37 17.57
N GLY A 138 13.35 -0.44 17.65
CA GLY A 138 14.11 -1.57 18.17
C GLY A 138 14.05 -1.75 19.68
N GLU A 139 13.40 -0.86 20.43
CA GLU A 139 13.39 -0.86 21.91
C GLU A 139 13.09 -2.22 22.53
N ARG A 140 12.05 -2.90 22.04
CA ARG A 140 11.56 -4.15 22.62
C ARG A 140 12.10 -5.40 21.91
N TRP A 141 12.29 -5.35 20.59
CA TRP A 141 12.67 -6.55 19.81
C TRP A 141 14.17 -6.68 19.58
N LEU A 142 14.98 -5.60 19.58
CA LEU A 142 16.41 -5.70 19.26
C LEU A 142 17.16 -6.57 20.27
N GLY A 143 16.83 -6.47 21.56
CA GLY A 143 17.45 -7.29 22.61
C GLY A 143 17.16 -8.79 22.44
N LEU A 144 15.94 -9.14 22.04
CA LEU A 144 15.56 -10.52 21.71
C LEU A 144 16.27 -10.99 20.44
N HIS A 145 16.30 -10.14 19.42
CA HIS A 145 16.95 -10.41 18.14
C HIS A 145 18.43 -10.78 18.30
N VAL A 146 19.19 -9.99 19.07
CA VAL A 146 20.63 -10.24 19.27
C VAL A 146 20.93 -11.41 20.22
N SER A 147 19.94 -11.92 20.94
CA SER A 147 20.13 -13.07 21.85
C SER A 147 20.50 -14.37 21.12
N GLY A 148 20.15 -14.46 19.82
CA GLY A 148 20.35 -15.65 19.00
C GLY A 148 19.43 -16.83 19.33
N VAL A 149 18.51 -16.68 20.29
CA VAL A 149 17.54 -17.73 20.67
C VAL A 149 16.09 -17.38 20.33
N ALA A 150 15.79 -16.11 20.09
CA ALA A 150 14.45 -15.66 19.73
C ALA A 150 14.09 -16.09 18.30
N SER A 151 12.88 -16.61 18.12
CA SER A 151 12.30 -16.90 16.82
C SER A 151 11.85 -15.62 16.10
N HIS A 152 11.50 -15.73 14.82
CA HIS A 152 10.89 -14.61 14.09
C HIS A 152 9.59 -14.15 14.76
N GLN A 153 8.75 -15.10 15.20
CA GLN A 153 7.49 -14.78 15.88
C GLN A 153 7.72 -14.04 17.20
N ASP A 154 8.73 -14.43 17.98
CA ASP A 154 9.06 -13.72 19.23
C ASP A 154 9.43 -12.25 18.98
N ASN A 155 10.12 -11.96 17.87
CA ASN A 155 10.45 -10.59 17.49
C ASN A 155 9.18 -9.82 17.06
N LEU A 156 8.27 -10.45 16.30
CA LEU A 156 6.99 -9.84 15.92
C LEU A 156 6.15 -9.51 17.16
N ASP A 157 6.04 -10.45 18.10
CA ASP A 157 5.29 -10.27 19.35
C ASP A 157 5.91 -9.15 20.22
N ALA A 158 7.22 -8.93 20.08
CA ALA A 158 7.94 -7.83 20.72
C ALA A 158 7.91 -6.50 19.94
N GLY A 159 7.22 -6.42 18.80
CA GLY A 159 7.02 -5.16 18.07
C GLY A 159 7.82 -4.99 16.78
N LEU A 160 8.53 -6.02 16.30
CA LEU A 160 9.07 -6.01 14.95
C LEU A 160 7.91 -5.94 13.94
N TYR A 161 7.99 -5.00 13.00
CA TYR A 161 6.99 -4.86 11.96
C TYR A 161 7.18 -5.97 10.88
N PRO A 162 6.13 -6.74 10.54
CA PRO A 162 6.21 -7.92 9.66
C PRO A 162 6.31 -7.54 8.17
N THR A 163 7.42 -6.93 7.79
CA THR A 163 7.66 -6.50 6.39
C THR A 163 7.70 -7.66 5.39
N GLU A 164 7.79 -8.92 5.80
CA GLU A 164 7.64 -10.09 4.93
C GLU A 164 6.19 -10.36 4.51
N ASP A 165 5.22 -9.94 5.29
CA ASP A 165 3.81 -10.06 4.93
C ASP A 165 3.48 -9.01 3.85
N PRO A 166 3.00 -9.41 2.66
CA PRO A 166 2.72 -8.48 1.58
C PRO A 166 1.64 -7.44 1.94
N VAL A 167 0.68 -7.76 2.82
CA VAL A 167 -0.35 -6.83 3.28
C VAL A 167 0.28 -5.77 4.18
N LYS A 168 1.10 -6.19 5.14
CA LYS A 168 1.76 -5.26 6.07
C LYS A 168 2.83 -4.43 5.37
N ARG A 169 3.59 -5.02 4.46
CA ARG A 169 4.49 -4.27 3.57
C ARG A 169 3.74 -3.24 2.75
N ALA A 170 2.60 -3.59 2.16
CA ALA A 170 1.78 -2.66 1.41
C ALA A 170 1.27 -1.49 2.26
N GLU A 171 0.71 -1.78 3.44
CA GLU A 171 0.27 -0.77 4.42
C GLU A 171 1.41 0.21 4.75
N LEU A 172 2.59 -0.31 5.05
CA LEU A 172 3.79 0.46 5.34
C LEU A 172 4.23 1.34 4.17
N CYS A 173 4.49 0.73 3.01
CA CYS A 173 5.02 1.45 1.85
C CYS A 173 4.03 2.52 1.37
N LEU A 174 2.74 2.18 1.28
CA LEU A 174 1.70 3.12 0.84
C LEU A 174 1.52 4.28 1.83
N SER A 175 1.81 4.09 3.12
CA SER A 175 1.74 5.20 4.09
C SER A 175 2.61 6.39 3.68
N CYS A 176 3.75 6.17 3.03
CA CYS A 176 4.64 7.21 2.50
C CYS A 176 4.43 7.46 1.00
N HIS A 177 4.32 6.40 0.21
CA HIS A 177 4.33 6.46 -1.26
C HIS A 177 2.97 6.75 -1.90
N PHE A 178 1.90 6.72 -1.12
CA PHE A 178 0.61 7.31 -1.46
C PHE A 178 0.23 8.39 -0.45
N GLY A 179 0.42 8.06 0.83
CA GLY A 179 0.01 8.84 1.98
C GLY A 179 -0.98 8.07 2.85
N ASP A 180 -1.24 8.62 4.02
CA ASP A 180 -2.34 8.22 4.89
C ASP A 180 -3.14 9.46 5.30
N ASP A 181 -3.99 9.29 6.31
CA ASP A 181 -4.87 10.33 6.79
C ASP A 181 -4.12 11.47 7.52
N LYS A 182 -2.86 11.26 7.92
CA LYS A 182 -2.00 12.22 8.61
C LYS A 182 -0.94 12.84 7.70
N LYS A 183 -0.53 12.15 6.64
CA LYS A 183 0.45 12.65 5.67
C LYS A 183 0.04 12.32 4.23
N ILE A 184 -0.20 13.35 3.42
CA ILE A 184 -0.58 13.20 2.02
C ILE A 184 0.03 14.33 1.19
N VAL A 185 0.53 13.98 0.01
CA VAL A 185 1.02 14.95 -0.97
C VAL A 185 -0.18 15.56 -1.68
N THR A 186 -0.63 16.72 -1.20
CA THR A 186 -1.73 17.49 -1.79
C THR A 186 -1.33 18.17 -3.10
N HIS A 187 -2.30 18.62 -3.88
CA HIS A 187 -2.05 19.38 -5.10
C HIS A 187 -1.35 20.70 -4.80
N ARG A 188 -1.51 21.26 -3.60
CA ARG A 188 -0.73 22.41 -3.12
C ARG A 188 0.76 22.06 -3.01
N ILE A 189 1.10 20.90 -2.47
CA ILE A 189 2.49 20.44 -2.34
C ILE A 189 3.09 20.17 -3.73
N MET A 190 2.33 19.54 -4.63
CA MET A 190 2.75 19.37 -6.03
C MET A 190 2.94 20.70 -6.76
N GLY A 191 2.01 21.64 -6.60
CA GLY A 191 2.09 22.98 -7.17
C GLY A 191 3.26 23.81 -6.64
N ALA A 192 3.81 23.47 -5.47
CA ALA A 192 5.03 24.07 -4.96
C ALA A 192 6.30 23.50 -5.59
N GLY A 193 6.22 22.35 -6.28
CA GLY A 193 7.32 21.70 -7.01
C GLY A 193 7.53 20.22 -6.69
N HIS A 194 6.72 19.61 -5.80
CA HIS A 194 6.89 18.20 -5.46
C HIS A 194 6.46 17.31 -6.64
N PRO A 195 7.24 16.27 -7.00
CA PRO A 195 6.84 15.36 -8.07
C PRO A 195 5.55 14.62 -7.71
N ARG A 196 4.83 14.13 -8.72
CA ARG A 196 3.74 13.17 -8.48
C ARG A 196 4.34 11.93 -7.80
N LEU A 197 3.65 11.42 -6.79
CA LEU A 197 3.96 10.10 -6.24
C LEU A 197 3.48 9.04 -7.22
N ASP A 198 4.40 8.24 -7.73
CA ASP A 198 4.12 7.06 -8.55
C ASP A 198 4.69 5.84 -7.82
N PHE A 199 3.80 4.92 -7.45
CA PHE A 199 4.17 3.75 -6.67
C PHE A 199 3.28 2.56 -6.98
N GLU A 200 3.94 1.43 -7.17
CA GLU A 200 3.32 0.13 -7.38
C GLU A 200 4.11 -0.89 -6.56
N LEU A 201 3.45 -1.56 -5.62
CA LEU A 201 4.09 -2.38 -4.60
C LEU A 201 5.00 -3.48 -5.17
N ASP A 202 4.55 -4.23 -6.19
CA ASP A 202 5.34 -5.34 -6.74
C ASP A 202 6.54 -4.82 -7.51
N THR A 203 6.34 -3.83 -8.36
CA THR A 203 7.37 -3.17 -9.16
C THR A 203 8.47 -2.61 -8.26
N PHE A 204 8.10 -1.87 -7.22
CA PHE A 204 9.08 -1.30 -6.28
C PHE A 204 9.66 -2.36 -5.34
N THR A 205 8.93 -3.42 -5.01
CA THR A 205 9.50 -4.59 -4.31
C THR A 205 10.59 -5.27 -5.12
N ALA A 206 10.40 -5.38 -6.45
CA ALA A 206 11.32 -6.06 -7.34
C ALA A 206 12.53 -5.20 -7.74
N THR A 207 12.39 -3.87 -7.73
CA THR A 207 13.42 -2.94 -8.21
C THR A 207 14.21 -2.26 -7.10
N GLN A 208 13.69 -2.18 -5.87
CA GLN A 208 14.49 -1.76 -4.73
C GLN A 208 15.60 -2.78 -4.44
N PRO A 209 16.76 -2.35 -3.91
CA PRO A 209 17.76 -3.28 -3.43
C PRO A 209 17.17 -4.20 -2.35
N ALA A 210 17.25 -5.52 -2.56
CA ALA A 210 16.72 -6.47 -1.58
C ALA A 210 17.58 -6.49 -0.31
N HIS A 211 16.95 -6.32 0.85
CA HIS A 211 17.56 -6.52 2.18
C HIS A 211 17.33 -7.94 2.73
N TYR A 212 17.04 -8.88 1.84
CA TYR A 212 16.75 -10.27 2.20
C TYR A 212 17.06 -11.18 1.01
N GLU A 213 17.21 -12.46 1.31
CA GLU A 213 17.26 -13.53 0.32
C GLU A 213 16.14 -14.52 0.64
N ILE A 214 15.39 -14.94 -0.39
CA ILE A 214 14.36 -15.97 -0.24
C ILE A 214 15.02 -17.32 -0.51
N ASP A 215 15.58 -17.91 0.55
CA ASP A 215 16.18 -19.23 0.55
C ASP A 215 15.31 -20.23 1.33
N LYS A 216 15.83 -21.45 1.53
CA LYS A 216 15.10 -22.50 2.26
C LYS A 216 14.75 -22.08 3.69
N ASP A 217 15.66 -21.41 4.39
CA ASP A 217 15.44 -20.95 5.76
C ASP A 217 14.37 -19.84 5.81
N TYR A 218 14.34 -18.94 4.83
CA TYR A 218 13.29 -17.95 4.71
C TYR A 218 11.90 -18.61 4.62
N TYR A 219 11.73 -19.64 3.80
CA TYR A 219 10.47 -20.39 3.68
C TYR A 219 10.04 -21.09 4.97
N GLU A 220 10.99 -21.50 5.82
CA GLU A 220 10.69 -22.16 7.09
C GLU A 220 10.17 -21.18 8.16
N ARG A 221 10.59 -19.91 8.09
CA ARG A 221 10.33 -18.91 9.14
C ARG A 221 9.33 -17.82 8.77
N LYS A 222 9.13 -17.54 7.49
CA LYS A 222 8.44 -16.34 7.01
C LYS A 222 7.41 -16.64 5.94
N ILE A 223 6.43 -15.74 5.83
CA ILE A 223 5.46 -15.74 4.73
C ILE A 223 6.19 -15.39 3.43
N VAL A 224 5.89 -16.13 2.37
CA VAL A 224 6.41 -15.86 1.01
C VAL A 224 5.24 -15.69 0.05
N SER A 225 5.09 -14.48 -0.48
CA SER A 225 4.19 -14.17 -1.59
C SER A 225 4.94 -14.15 -2.92
N ASN A 226 4.27 -14.55 -3.99
CA ASN A 226 4.80 -14.32 -5.34
C ASN A 226 4.47 -12.89 -5.81
N GLY A 227 5.09 -12.47 -6.91
CA GLY A 227 4.91 -11.10 -7.41
C GLY A 227 3.47 -10.77 -7.80
N MET A 228 2.73 -11.73 -8.39
CA MET A 228 1.32 -11.53 -8.73
C MET A 228 0.44 -11.34 -7.48
N GLN A 229 0.68 -12.10 -6.42
CA GLN A 229 -0.02 -11.93 -5.16
C GLN A 229 0.28 -10.56 -4.53
N THR A 230 1.56 -10.17 -4.50
CA THR A 230 2.01 -8.86 -4.01
C THR A 230 1.40 -7.73 -4.82
N TRP A 231 1.39 -7.84 -6.16
CA TRP A 231 0.80 -6.88 -7.07
C TRP A 231 -0.70 -6.70 -6.77
N ALA A 232 -1.46 -7.80 -6.69
CA ALA A 232 -2.90 -7.74 -6.44
C ALA A 232 -3.25 -7.10 -5.09
N ILE A 233 -2.51 -7.44 -4.03
CA ILE A 233 -2.64 -6.84 -2.70
C ILE A 233 -2.35 -5.33 -2.74
N GLY A 234 -1.26 -4.93 -3.40
CA GLY A 234 -0.88 -3.54 -3.58
C GLY A 234 -1.95 -2.73 -4.32
N GLN A 235 -2.54 -3.27 -5.39
CA GLN A 235 -3.63 -2.62 -6.12
C GLN A 235 -4.87 -2.40 -5.25
N ALA A 236 -5.24 -3.39 -4.42
CA ALA A 236 -6.38 -3.29 -3.52
C ALA A 236 -6.17 -2.22 -2.43
N LEU A 237 -5.04 -2.28 -1.74
CA LEU A 237 -4.72 -1.34 -0.67
C LEU A 237 -4.51 0.09 -1.18
N ALA A 238 -3.87 0.28 -2.33
CA ALA A 238 -3.74 1.61 -2.94
C ALA A 238 -5.11 2.22 -3.27
N LEU A 239 -6.06 1.40 -3.75
CA LEU A 239 -7.42 1.85 -4.01
C LEU A 239 -8.18 2.19 -2.71
N GLU A 240 -8.08 1.34 -1.69
CA GLU A 240 -8.65 1.59 -0.37
C GLU A 240 -8.16 2.93 0.18
N LYS A 241 -6.85 3.15 0.21
CA LYS A 241 -6.22 4.39 0.69
C LYS A 241 -6.67 5.61 -0.11
N ARG A 242 -6.83 5.48 -1.44
CA ARG A 242 -7.34 6.58 -2.27
C ARG A 242 -8.77 6.97 -1.91
N PHE A 243 -9.65 6.01 -1.67
CA PHE A 243 -11.00 6.33 -1.23
C PHE A 243 -11.08 6.80 0.23
N GLU A 244 -10.22 6.31 1.12
CA GLU A 244 -10.09 6.86 2.47
C GLU A 244 -9.71 8.35 2.42
N ALA A 245 -8.70 8.71 1.61
CA ALA A 245 -8.29 10.08 1.39
C ALA A 245 -9.45 10.93 0.83
N LEU A 246 -10.15 10.44 -0.20
CA LEU A 246 -11.30 11.11 -0.80
C LEU A 246 -12.41 11.42 0.23
N LEU A 247 -12.76 10.41 1.04
CA LEU A 247 -13.84 10.52 2.02
C LEU A 247 -13.46 11.44 3.18
N LYS A 248 -12.19 11.43 3.62
CA LYS A 248 -11.70 12.34 4.67
C LYS A 248 -11.59 13.79 4.19
N MET A 249 -11.10 13.99 2.97
CA MET A 249 -10.93 15.34 2.40
C MET A 249 -12.26 16.02 2.10
N ARG A 250 -13.35 15.26 1.93
CA ARG A 250 -14.70 15.80 1.92
C ARG A 250 -15.06 16.56 3.20
N GLU A 251 -14.59 16.08 4.35
CA GLU A 251 -14.93 16.64 5.68
C GLU A 251 -14.09 17.87 6.02
N THR A 252 -12.89 17.96 5.46
CA THR A 252 -11.85 18.94 5.82
C THR A 252 -11.50 19.91 4.70
N GLY A 253 -11.99 19.67 3.47
CA GLY A 253 -11.64 20.39 2.27
C GLY A 253 -12.53 21.60 1.97
N GLY A 254 -12.08 22.43 1.02
CA GLY A 254 -12.84 23.55 0.47
C GLY A 254 -13.85 23.12 -0.59
N ILE A 255 -14.33 24.09 -1.39
CA ILE A 255 -15.30 23.82 -2.47
C ILE A 255 -14.73 22.98 -3.62
N PHE A 256 -13.40 22.90 -3.73
CA PHE A 256 -12.70 22.02 -4.68
C PHE A 256 -12.23 20.76 -3.97
N PRO A 257 -12.43 19.57 -4.57
CA PRO A 257 -11.86 18.35 -4.02
C PRO A 257 -10.33 18.38 -4.17
N GLU A 258 -9.65 17.54 -3.41
CA GLU A 258 -8.22 17.36 -3.57
C GLU A 258 -7.91 16.76 -4.96
N LEU A 259 -7.24 17.54 -5.80
CA LEU A 259 -7.05 17.23 -7.22
C LEU A 259 -6.08 16.07 -7.44
N VAL A 260 -5.21 15.74 -6.48
CA VAL A 260 -4.30 14.59 -6.63
C VAL A 260 -5.02 13.23 -6.66
N LEU A 261 -6.29 13.19 -6.25
CA LEU A 261 -7.13 12.00 -6.31
C LEU A 261 -7.79 11.81 -7.69
N PHE A 262 -7.57 12.75 -8.61
CA PHE A 262 -8.13 12.77 -9.95
C PHE A 262 -7.02 12.52 -10.99
N ASP A 263 -7.45 12.10 -12.17
CA ASP A 263 -6.58 11.91 -13.33
C ASP A 263 -5.94 13.25 -13.72
N CYS A 264 -4.63 13.37 -13.47
CA CYS A 264 -3.88 14.56 -13.80
C CYS A 264 -3.92 14.87 -15.30
N GLN A 265 -3.98 13.86 -16.17
CA GLN A 265 -4.04 14.02 -17.62
C GLN A 265 -5.42 14.46 -18.12
N ALA A 266 -6.44 14.51 -17.25
CA ALA A 266 -7.71 15.16 -17.57
C ALA A 266 -7.56 16.69 -17.68
N CYS A 267 -6.56 17.29 -17.02
CA CYS A 267 -6.30 18.73 -17.02
C CYS A 267 -4.93 19.09 -17.62
N HIS A 268 -3.90 18.27 -17.40
CA HIS A 268 -2.50 18.55 -17.77
C HIS A 268 -2.11 17.90 -19.10
N HIS A 269 -2.89 18.17 -20.14
CA HIS A 269 -2.60 17.76 -21.51
C HIS A 269 -2.52 18.97 -22.45
N SER A 270 -1.99 18.77 -23.66
CA SER A 270 -1.95 19.82 -24.69
C SER A 270 -3.38 20.28 -25.02
N LEU A 271 -3.62 21.60 -24.95
CA LEU A 271 -4.86 22.23 -25.43
C LEU A 271 -4.88 22.40 -26.95
N MET A 272 -3.72 22.31 -27.60
CA MET A 272 -3.57 22.50 -29.04
C MET A 272 -3.78 21.21 -29.83
N THR A 273 -3.54 20.06 -29.20
CA THR A 273 -3.68 18.75 -29.83
C THR A 273 -4.98 18.12 -29.38
N GLN A 274 -5.94 17.96 -30.29
CA GLN A 274 -7.18 17.25 -29.98
C GLN A 274 -6.87 15.77 -29.76
N LYS A 275 -6.74 15.39 -28.48
CA LYS A 275 -6.42 14.03 -28.05
C LYS A 275 -7.65 13.28 -27.54
N TRP A 276 -8.79 13.93 -27.32
CA TRP A 276 -9.93 13.26 -26.72
C TRP A 276 -10.40 12.07 -27.55
N GLN A 277 -10.58 10.93 -26.88
CA GLN A 277 -11.30 9.76 -27.39
C GLN A 277 -12.14 9.14 -26.27
N PRO A 278 -13.25 8.44 -26.61
CA PRO A 278 -14.08 7.82 -25.60
C PRO A 278 -13.33 6.68 -24.89
N ARG A 279 -13.44 6.64 -23.56
CA ARG A 279 -12.95 5.53 -22.74
C ARG A 279 -14.13 4.68 -22.23
N PRO A 280 -14.28 3.43 -22.70
CA PRO A 280 -15.45 2.60 -22.37
C PRO A 280 -15.72 2.43 -20.87
N GLY A 281 -14.70 2.22 -20.03
CA GLY A 281 -14.90 2.00 -18.60
C GLY A 281 -15.21 3.23 -17.74
N THR A 282 -15.15 4.45 -18.30
CA THR A 282 -15.76 5.63 -17.63
C THR A 282 -17.19 5.88 -18.08
N GLY A 283 -17.46 5.72 -19.39
CA GLY A 283 -18.68 6.21 -20.01
C GLY A 283 -18.84 7.74 -19.98
N LEU A 284 -17.74 8.48 -19.86
CA LEU A 284 -17.73 9.94 -19.78
C LEU A 284 -17.48 10.62 -21.12
N GLY A 285 -18.05 11.83 -21.27
CA GLY A 285 -17.80 12.72 -22.41
C GLY A 285 -16.53 13.56 -22.26
N PRO A 286 -16.24 14.45 -23.22
CA PRO A 286 -15.11 15.38 -23.14
C PRO A 286 -15.28 16.43 -22.03
N GLY A 287 -14.15 16.98 -21.54
CA GLY A 287 -14.12 18.10 -20.59
C GLY A 287 -14.46 17.76 -19.14
N VAL A 288 -14.39 16.48 -18.75
CA VAL A 288 -14.69 16.01 -17.40
C VAL A 288 -13.41 15.72 -16.62
N VAL A 289 -13.33 16.21 -15.38
CA VAL A 289 -12.29 15.84 -14.42
C VAL A 289 -12.61 14.45 -13.87
N ARG A 290 -11.86 13.45 -14.30
CA ARG A 290 -12.08 12.04 -13.95
C ARG A 290 -11.40 11.69 -12.64
N PHE A 291 -12.04 10.87 -11.82
CA PHE A 291 -11.36 10.27 -10.67
C PHE A 291 -10.22 9.37 -11.16
N ASP A 292 -9.09 9.32 -10.46
CA ASP A 292 -7.99 8.40 -10.81
C ASP A 292 -8.42 6.96 -10.49
N ASP A 293 -8.82 6.24 -11.54
CA ASP A 293 -9.34 4.87 -11.47
C ASP A 293 -8.31 3.82 -11.92
N SER A 294 -7.02 4.18 -11.96
CA SER A 294 -5.92 3.30 -12.37
C SER A 294 -5.91 1.97 -11.63
N ASN A 295 -6.01 1.99 -10.29
CA ASN A 295 -6.07 0.76 -9.49
C ASN A 295 -7.39 -0.01 -9.70
N LEU A 296 -8.52 0.67 -9.94
CA LEU A 296 -9.80 0.01 -10.27
C LEU A 296 -9.67 -0.80 -11.56
N LEU A 297 -9.04 -0.24 -12.59
CA LEU A 297 -8.80 -0.96 -13.84
C LEU A 297 -8.00 -2.24 -13.60
N MET A 298 -6.89 -2.15 -12.87
CA MET A 298 -6.05 -3.31 -12.60
C MET A 298 -6.80 -4.37 -11.80
N LEU A 299 -7.54 -3.96 -10.76
CA LEU A 299 -8.36 -4.86 -9.96
C LEU A 299 -9.45 -5.54 -10.77
N GLN A 300 -10.09 -4.85 -11.72
CA GLN A 300 -11.06 -5.49 -12.61
C GLN A 300 -10.41 -6.59 -13.46
N ILE A 301 -9.21 -6.37 -13.99
CA ILE A 301 -8.49 -7.36 -14.82
C ILE A 301 -8.08 -8.58 -13.98
N ILE A 302 -7.57 -8.33 -12.77
CA ILE A 302 -7.21 -9.37 -11.80
C ILE A 302 -8.46 -10.18 -11.46
N LEU A 303 -9.54 -9.51 -11.04
CA LEU A 303 -10.78 -10.15 -10.64
C LEU A 303 -11.41 -10.92 -11.77
N GLU A 304 -11.47 -10.38 -12.99
CA GLU A 304 -12.06 -11.15 -14.08
C GLU A 304 -11.35 -12.50 -14.30
N SER A 305 -10.07 -12.61 -13.91
CA SER A 305 -9.25 -13.82 -14.11
C SER A 305 -9.49 -14.89 -13.05
N ILE A 306 -9.96 -14.50 -11.85
CA ILE A 306 -10.17 -15.40 -10.71
C ILE A 306 -11.66 -15.50 -10.28
N ASP A 307 -12.44 -14.44 -10.51
CA ASP A 307 -13.87 -14.29 -10.28
C ASP A 307 -14.49 -13.30 -11.31
N ALA A 308 -14.91 -13.85 -12.46
CA ALA A 308 -15.49 -13.07 -13.55
C ALA A 308 -16.77 -12.30 -13.17
N THR A 309 -17.54 -12.80 -12.20
CA THR A 309 -18.78 -12.15 -11.77
C THR A 309 -18.46 -10.90 -10.96
N ARG A 310 -17.54 -11.01 -10.01
CA ARG A 310 -17.07 -9.88 -9.20
C ARG A 310 -16.33 -8.84 -10.04
N GLY A 311 -15.50 -9.26 -10.99
CA GLY A 311 -14.84 -8.37 -11.94
C GLY A 311 -15.82 -7.51 -12.75
N LYS A 312 -16.90 -8.13 -13.29
CA LYS A 312 -17.97 -7.39 -13.97
C LYS A 312 -18.76 -6.47 -13.05
N ALA A 313 -18.95 -6.85 -11.77
CA ALA A 313 -19.59 -5.99 -10.79
C ALA A 313 -18.75 -4.74 -10.50
N LEU A 314 -17.44 -4.90 -10.34
CA LEU A 314 -16.50 -3.79 -10.15
C LEU A 314 -16.48 -2.83 -11.35
N GLN A 315 -16.54 -3.37 -12.57
CA GLN A 315 -16.64 -2.56 -13.79
C GLN A 315 -17.91 -1.70 -13.79
N ARG A 316 -19.07 -2.26 -13.42
CA ARG A 316 -20.33 -1.49 -13.32
C ARG A 316 -20.24 -0.38 -12.27
N LYS A 317 -19.73 -0.69 -11.07
CA LYS A 317 -19.51 0.32 -10.02
C LYS A 317 -18.55 1.43 -10.44
N THR A 318 -17.54 1.11 -11.25
CA THR A 318 -16.59 2.11 -11.79
C THR A 318 -17.30 3.11 -12.72
N ILE A 319 -18.16 2.62 -13.61
CA ILE A 319 -18.99 3.49 -14.46
C ILE A 319 -19.96 4.33 -13.62
N GLU A 320 -20.58 3.74 -12.58
CA GLU A 320 -21.45 4.45 -11.65
C GLU A 320 -20.71 5.57 -10.90
N LEU A 321 -19.49 5.31 -10.43
CA LEU A 321 -18.63 6.31 -9.77
C LEU A 321 -18.39 7.52 -10.68
N HIS A 322 -17.94 7.27 -11.90
CA HIS A 322 -17.64 8.33 -12.87
C HIS A 322 -18.88 9.11 -13.29
N LYS A 323 -20.02 8.44 -13.51
CA LYS A 323 -21.28 9.16 -13.79
C LYS A 323 -21.71 10.03 -12.61
N ALA A 324 -21.62 9.50 -11.39
CA ALA A 324 -22.00 10.22 -10.18
C ALA A 324 -21.11 11.44 -9.92
N SER A 325 -19.81 11.37 -10.25
CA SER A 325 -18.87 12.50 -10.06
C SER A 325 -19.27 13.75 -10.85
N THR A 326 -20.04 13.60 -11.93
CA THR A 326 -20.50 14.71 -12.77
C THR A 326 -21.90 15.23 -12.46
N THR A 327 -22.69 14.49 -11.68
CA THR A 327 -24.14 14.75 -11.55
C THR A 327 -24.66 14.82 -10.12
N ASN A 328 -24.07 14.08 -9.18
CA ASN A 328 -24.60 13.96 -7.83
C ASN A 328 -23.50 13.62 -6.83
N SER A 329 -23.08 14.63 -6.05
CA SER A 329 -22.04 14.47 -5.02
C SER A 329 -22.41 13.43 -3.95
N LYS A 330 -23.68 13.37 -3.53
CA LYS A 330 -24.13 12.39 -2.53
C LYS A 330 -23.99 10.96 -3.06
N GLU A 331 -24.36 10.72 -4.31
CA GLU A 331 -24.18 9.39 -4.92
C GLU A 331 -22.70 9.09 -5.16
N PHE A 332 -21.90 10.07 -5.57
CA PHE A 332 -20.46 9.90 -5.77
C PHE A 332 -19.76 9.39 -4.51
N TYR A 333 -20.03 10.03 -3.36
CA TYR A 333 -19.45 9.61 -2.09
C TYR A 333 -20.00 8.27 -1.58
N LYS A 334 -21.28 7.96 -1.85
CA LYS A 334 -21.87 6.65 -1.53
C LYS A 334 -21.22 5.52 -2.33
N VAL A 335 -21.03 5.70 -3.64
CA VAL A 335 -20.32 4.73 -4.49
C VAL A 335 -18.86 4.62 -4.08
N SER A 336 -18.20 5.73 -3.76
CA SER A 336 -16.83 5.76 -3.24
C SER A 336 -16.67 4.95 -1.96
N GLN A 337 -17.61 5.08 -1.01
CA GLN A 337 -17.62 4.28 0.21
C GLN A 337 -17.78 2.79 -0.10
N SER A 338 -18.71 2.43 -1.00
CA SER A 338 -18.88 1.03 -1.41
C SER A 338 -17.64 0.46 -2.10
N LEU A 339 -16.93 1.26 -2.91
CA LEU A 339 -15.70 0.83 -3.60
C LEU A 339 -14.51 0.72 -2.65
N ARG A 340 -14.41 1.57 -1.62
CA ARG A 340 -13.44 1.41 -0.53
C ARG A 340 -13.65 0.08 0.20
N ASP A 341 -14.89 -0.18 0.61
CA ASP A 341 -15.23 -1.39 1.37
C ASP A 341 -15.00 -2.64 0.52
N GLU A 342 -15.32 -2.58 -0.78
CA GLU A 342 -14.97 -3.61 -1.76
C GLU A 342 -13.46 -3.84 -1.84
N ALA A 343 -12.65 -2.79 -1.97
CA ALA A 343 -11.19 -2.89 -2.03
C ALA A 343 -10.61 -3.56 -0.78
N LYS A 344 -11.12 -3.18 0.41
CA LYS A 344 -10.75 -3.80 1.68
C LYS A 344 -11.07 -5.29 1.73
N GLU A 345 -12.23 -5.71 1.24
CA GLU A 345 -12.61 -7.12 1.16
C GLU A 345 -11.74 -7.94 0.20
N LEU A 346 -11.16 -7.31 -0.83
CA LEU A 346 -10.30 -7.98 -1.79
C LEU A 346 -8.92 -8.34 -1.21
N VAL A 347 -8.42 -7.59 -0.23
CA VAL A 347 -7.12 -7.84 0.41
C VAL A 347 -6.98 -9.27 0.97
N PRO A 348 -7.87 -9.76 1.86
CA PRO A 348 -7.78 -11.13 2.35
C PRO A 348 -8.03 -12.17 1.26
N ILE A 349 -8.78 -11.85 0.20
CA ILE A 349 -9.01 -12.76 -0.92
C ILE A 349 -7.70 -12.97 -1.69
N PHE A 350 -7.03 -11.89 -2.07
CA PHE A 350 -5.74 -11.98 -2.77
C PHE A 350 -4.65 -12.58 -1.89
N SER A 351 -4.66 -12.29 -0.59
CA SER A 351 -3.71 -12.87 0.38
C SER A 351 -3.83 -14.39 0.48
N ASN A 352 -5.03 -14.94 0.32
CA ASN A 352 -5.26 -16.39 0.38
C ASN A 352 -5.25 -17.07 -1.00
N TYR A 353 -5.27 -16.30 -2.09
CA TYR A 353 -5.33 -16.83 -3.46
C TYR A 353 -3.94 -17.19 -3.99
N LYS A 354 -3.79 -18.43 -4.45
CA LYS A 354 -2.55 -18.90 -5.08
C LYS A 354 -2.59 -18.65 -6.58
N PHE A 355 -2.10 -17.48 -7.00
CA PHE A 355 -1.98 -17.15 -8.42
C PHE A 355 -1.05 -18.13 -9.15
N GLY A 356 -1.59 -18.79 -10.18
CA GLY A 356 -0.87 -19.73 -11.03
C GLY A 356 -0.60 -19.18 -12.43
N LYS A 357 0.14 -19.96 -13.22
CA LYS A 357 0.50 -19.62 -14.61
C LYS A 357 -0.72 -19.26 -15.48
N LYS A 358 -1.83 -19.99 -15.33
CA LYS A 358 -3.07 -19.75 -16.09
C LYS A 358 -3.69 -18.39 -15.77
N ASP A 359 -3.62 -17.95 -14.51
CA ASP A 359 -4.16 -16.66 -14.09
C ASP A 359 -3.36 -15.53 -14.72
N VAL A 360 -2.03 -15.65 -14.71
CA VAL A 360 -1.11 -14.70 -15.36
C VAL A 360 -1.35 -14.63 -16.87
N GLU A 361 -1.50 -15.77 -17.55
CA GLU A 361 -1.80 -15.80 -18.98
C GLU A 361 -3.15 -15.15 -19.31
N ASN A 362 -4.18 -15.42 -18.51
CA ASN A 362 -5.50 -14.81 -18.68
C ASN A 362 -5.47 -13.30 -18.45
N LEU A 363 -4.74 -12.86 -17.43
CA LEU A 363 -4.55 -11.46 -17.10
C LEU A 363 -3.85 -10.72 -18.24
N LEU A 364 -2.75 -11.27 -18.77
CA LEU A 364 -2.04 -10.68 -19.90
C LEU A 364 -2.94 -10.56 -21.14
N ARG A 365 -3.72 -11.59 -21.46
CA ARG A 365 -4.69 -11.55 -22.58
C ARG A 365 -5.70 -10.42 -22.40
N LYS A 366 -6.16 -10.17 -21.18
CA LYS A 366 -7.12 -9.10 -20.87
C LYS A 366 -6.51 -7.72 -20.87
N LEU A 367 -5.29 -7.57 -20.38
CA LEU A 367 -4.52 -6.32 -20.54
C LEU A 367 -4.44 -5.97 -22.02
N ILE A 368 -3.96 -6.90 -22.87
CA ILE A 368 -3.85 -6.68 -24.32
C ILE A 368 -5.20 -6.33 -24.94
N LYS A 369 -6.28 -7.02 -24.54
CA LYS A 369 -7.63 -6.73 -25.02
C LYS A 369 -8.06 -5.30 -24.66
N ARG A 370 -7.92 -4.89 -23.40
CA ARG A 370 -8.30 -3.55 -22.92
C ARG A 370 -7.44 -2.44 -23.54
N THR A 371 -6.16 -2.70 -23.82
CA THR A 371 -5.32 -1.79 -24.59
C THR A 371 -5.90 -1.54 -25.99
N LYS A 372 -6.34 -2.60 -26.69
CA LYS A 372 -6.97 -2.47 -28.03
C LYS A 372 -8.31 -1.74 -27.98
N GLU A 373 -8.99 -1.77 -26.84
CA GLU A 373 -10.26 -1.07 -26.59
C GLU A 373 -10.07 0.38 -26.10
N ALA A 374 -8.82 0.89 -26.12
CA ALA A 374 -8.45 2.24 -25.66
C ALA A 374 -8.74 2.50 -24.16
N GLU A 375 -8.85 1.45 -23.36
CA GLU A 375 -9.22 1.54 -21.93
C GLU A 375 -8.13 2.22 -21.08
N PHE A 376 -6.89 2.26 -21.55
CA PHE A 376 -5.76 2.89 -20.86
C PHE A 376 -5.36 4.26 -21.42
N PHE A 377 -6.17 4.83 -22.31
CA PHE A 377 -5.78 6.03 -23.06
C PHE A 377 -5.30 7.19 -22.17
N ASP A 378 -5.98 7.42 -21.05
CA ASP A 378 -5.68 8.50 -20.11
C ASP A 378 -4.31 8.33 -19.43
N TYR A 379 -3.75 7.12 -19.46
CA TYR A 379 -2.50 6.76 -18.79
C TYR A 379 -1.32 6.60 -19.76
N VAL A 380 -1.50 6.93 -21.04
CA VAL A 380 -0.42 6.94 -22.04
C VAL A 380 0.21 8.34 -22.08
N GLY A 381 1.24 8.54 -21.26
CA GLY A 381 2.03 9.78 -21.15
C GLY A 381 3.34 9.70 -21.91
#